data_AF-A0A5C2SGF5-F1
#
_entry.id   AF-A0A5C2SGF5-F1
#
_cell.length_a   1.000
_cell.length_b   1.000
_cell.length_c   1.000
_cell.angle_alpha   90.00
_cell.angle_beta   90.00
_cell.angle_gamma   90.00
#
_symmetry.space_group_name_H-M   'P 1'
#
loop_
_entity.id
_entity.type
_entity.pdbx_description
1 polymer ?
#
loop_
_entity_poly.entity_id
_entity_poly.type
_entity_poly.pdbx_seq_one_letter_code
_entity_poly.pdbx_strand_id
1 'polypeptide(L)'
;MPLFGKSDTFSDNPEVREVEKIVAKEARSDQKNLDHATNDLAQADKTHSKSIKSAEKAANALDKAVANEHKAAKALNNAVHKHEAAIENERNAEKTVQIKNQHQDRLAQDLEQRKLHHESLRQSKEHNDQVRETKLADIHAREAAVAETRSTFNSSDRANTVGSDDTAGAAIAGGAQT
;
A
#
# COMPACT_ATOMS: atom_id res chain seq x y z
N MET A 1 45.85 -52.45 -47.84
CA MET A 1 46.78 -53.13 -48.79
C MET A 1 46.71 -54.62 -48.50
N PRO A 2 46.37 -55.49 -49.45
CA PRO A 2 46.29 -56.92 -49.22
C PRO A 2 47.72 -57.48 -49.16
N LEU A 3 48.18 -57.83 -47.96
CA LEU A 3 49.56 -58.30 -47.70
C LEU A 3 49.77 -59.79 -48.06
N PHE A 4 48.72 -60.51 -48.45
CA PHE A 4 48.82 -61.89 -48.92
C PHE A 4 48.60 -61.92 -50.42
N GLY A 5 49.72 -61.81 -51.14
CA GLY A 5 49.79 -62.00 -52.58
C GLY A 5 49.24 -63.36 -52.98
N LYS A 6 48.61 -63.40 -54.15
CA LYS A 6 48.13 -64.60 -54.84
C LYS A 6 49.31 -65.44 -55.39
N SER A 7 50.27 -65.82 -54.55
CA SER A 7 51.25 -66.83 -54.92
C SER A 7 50.72 -68.18 -54.49
N ASP A 8 50.15 -68.92 -55.45
CA ASP A 8 49.86 -70.35 -55.38
C ASP A 8 51.18 -71.14 -55.28
N THR A 9 51.89 -70.99 -54.16
CA THR A 9 52.99 -71.88 -53.78
C THR A 9 52.50 -72.70 -52.60
N PHE A 10 51.41 -73.43 -52.81
CA PHE A 10 51.11 -74.54 -51.93
C PHE A 10 52.20 -75.59 -52.15
N SER A 11 52.74 -76.14 -51.08
CA SER A 11 53.74 -77.21 -51.17
C SER A 11 53.24 -78.39 -52.00
N ASP A 12 54.10 -79.01 -52.81
CA ASP A 12 53.79 -80.22 -53.60
C ASP A 12 53.49 -81.46 -52.72
N ASN A 13 53.83 -81.38 -51.43
CA ASN A 13 53.57 -82.45 -50.47
C ASN A 13 52.11 -82.37 -49.95
N PRO A 14 51.28 -83.41 -50.14
CA PRO A 14 49.82 -83.31 -49.90
C PRO A 14 49.46 -82.98 -48.45
N GLU A 15 50.22 -83.47 -47.47
CA GLU A 15 50.00 -83.15 -46.04
C GLU A 15 50.29 -81.68 -45.73
N VAL A 16 51.36 -81.11 -46.29
CA VAL A 16 51.73 -79.71 -46.07
C VAL A 16 50.69 -78.76 -46.68
N ARG A 17 50.14 -79.12 -47.84
CA ARG A 17 49.09 -78.36 -48.53
C ARG A 17 47.78 -78.29 -47.75
N GLU A 18 47.41 -79.34 -47.02
CA GLU A 18 46.23 -79.33 -46.14
C GLU A 18 46.40 -78.35 -44.98
N VAL A 19 47.58 -78.37 -44.34
CA VAL A 19 47.92 -77.46 -43.25
C VAL A 19 47.92 -76.01 -43.72
N GLU A 20 48.54 -75.71 -44.87
CA GLU A 20 48.54 -74.37 -45.46
C GLU A 20 47.12 -73.84 -45.75
N LYS A 21 46.20 -74.70 -46.21
CA LYS A 21 44.78 -74.33 -46.39
C LYS A 21 44.08 -74.04 -45.08
N ILE A 22 44.36 -74.80 -44.01
CA ILE A 22 43.79 -74.56 -42.69
C ILE A 22 44.28 -73.21 -42.16
N VAL A 23 45.59 -72.96 -42.20
CA VAL A 23 46.19 -71.68 -41.79
C VAL A 23 45.62 -70.52 -42.60
N ALA A 24 45.46 -70.65 -43.92
CA ALA A 24 44.85 -69.62 -44.75
C ALA A 24 43.37 -69.36 -44.42
N LYS A 25 42.62 -70.39 -44.01
CA LYS A 25 41.23 -70.24 -43.54
C LYS A 25 41.17 -69.56 -42.18
N GLU A 26 42.03 -69.96 -41.25
CA GLU A 26 42.16 -69.33 -39.92
C GLU A 26 42.52 -67.85 -40.08
N ALA A 27 43.55 -67.51 -40.85
CA ALA A 27 43.93 -66.12 -41.10
C ALA A 27 42.79 -65.28 -41.72
N ARG A 28 41.99 -65.86 -42.62
CA ARG A 28 40.79 -65.19 -43.17
C ARG A 28 39.67 -65.03 -42.14
N SER A 29 39.50 -66.00 -41.25
CA SER A 29 38.53 -65.94 -40.16
C SER A 29 38.94 -64.87 -39.14
N ASP A 30 40.21 -64.83 -38.76
CA ASP A 30 40.77 -63.86 -37.82
C ASP A 30 40.68 -62.44 -38.38
N GLN A 31 40.98 -62.24 -39.67
CA GLN A 31 40.81 -60.94 -40.30
C GLN A 31 39.35 -60.47 -40.27
N LYS A 32 38.38 -61.36 -40.56
CA LYS A 32 36.96 -61.03 -40.46
C LYS A 32 36.56 -60.69 -39.02
N ASN A 33 37.03 -61.45 -38.05
CA ASN A 33 36.77 -61.20 -36.64
C ASN A 33 37.35 -59.84 -36.20
N LEU A 34 38.55 -59.50 -36.66
CA LEU A 34 39.16 -58.19 -36.43
C LEU A 34 38.37 -57.04 -37.07
N ASP A 35 37.93 -57.21 -38.32
CA ASP A 35 37.14 -56.21 -39.04
C ASP A 35 35.80 -55.98 -38.34
N HIS A 36 35.14 -57.05 -37.88
CA HIS A 36 33.92 -56.96 -37.07
C HIS A 36 34.15 -56.26 -35.74
N ALA A 37 35.15 -56.67 -34.96
CA ALA A 37 35.48 -56.03 -33.68
C ALA A 37 35.83 -54.54 -33.84
N THR A 38 36.54 -54.18 -34.92
CA THR A 38 36.88 -52.79 -35.23
C THR A 38 35.63 -51.97 -35.57
N ASN A 39 34.70 -52.54 -36.34
CA ASN A 39 33.44 -51.89 -36.67
C ASN A 39 32.55 -51.71 -35.43
N ASP A 40 32.46 -52.72 -34.57
CA ASP A 40 31.69 -52.66 -33.33
C ASP A 40 32.25 -51.60 -32.37
N LEU A 41 33.58 -51.53 -32.25
CA LEU A 41 34.25 -50.48 -31.47
C LEU A 41 33.92 -49.08 -32.03
N ALA A 42 34.02 -48.88 -33.35
CA ALA A 42 33.69 -47.61 -33.98
C ALA A 42 32.21 -47.20 -33.77
N GLN A 43 31.29 -48.17 -33.77
CA GLN A 43 29.88 -47.93 -33.46
C GLN A 43 29.66 -47.59 -31.98
N ALA A 44 30.36 -48.28 -31.07
CA ALA A 44 30.35 -48.00 -29.64
C ALA A 44 30.85 -46.57 -29.36
N ASP A 45 31.96 -46.16 -29.95
CA ASP A 45 32.52 -44.80 -29.80
C ASP A 45 31.57 -43.71 -30.30
N LYS A 46 30.91 -43.95 -31.44
CA LYS A 46 29.90 -43.03 -31.99
C LYS A 46 28.69 -42.91 -31.07
N THR A 47 28.25 -44.03 -30.50
CA THR A 47 27.12 -44.07 -29.56
C THR A 47 27.47 -43.38 -28.24
N HIS A 48 28.66 -43.63 -27.71
CA HIS A 48 29.20 -42.95 -26.53
C HIS A 48 29.28 -41.44 -26.75
N SER A 49 29.83 -40.99 -27.89
CA SER A 49 29.90 -39.56 -28.25
C SER A 49 28.52 -38.91 -28.35
N LYS A 50 27.51 -39.62 -28.86
CA LYS A 50 26.11 -39.13 -28.89
C LYS A 50 25.53 -39.04 -27.48
N SER A 51 25.82 -40.02 -26.63
CA SER A 51 25.38 -40.05 -25.23
C SER A 51 25.93 -38.84 -24.45
N ILE A 52 27.22 -38.54 -24.59
CA ILE A 52 27.85 -37.35 -23.98
C ILE A 52 27.14 -36.07 -24.41
N LYS A 53 26.95 -35.87 -25.73
CA LYS A 53 26.23 -34.69 -26.25
C LYS A 53 24.81 -34.59 -25.72
N SER A 54 24.12 -35.72 -25.54
CA SER A 54 22.78 -35.75 -24.97
C SER A 54 22.80 -35.35 -23.49
N ALA A 55 23.76 -35.85 -22.72
CA ALA A 55 23.95 -35.50 -21.32
C ALA A 55 24.28 -34.01 -21.14
N GLU A 56 25.18 -33.46 -21.96
CA GLU A 56 25.50 -32.02 -21.96
C GLU A 56 24.27 -31.16 -22.29
N LYS A 57 23.45 -31.55 -23.26
CA LYS A 57 22.19 -30.85 -23.57
C LYS A 57 21.22 -30.90 -22.40
N ALA A 58 21.09 -32.04 -21.74
CA ALA A 58 20.24 -32.21 -20.57
C ALA A 58 20.73 -31.35 -19.39
N ALA A 59 22.04 -31.32 -19.12
CA ALA A 59 22.64 -30.48 -18.10
C ALA A 59 22.38 -28.99 -18.37
N ASN A 60 22.63 -28.53 -19.60
CA ASN A 60 22.33 -27.15 -20.00
C ASN A 60 20.84 -26.79 -19.88
N ALA A 61 19.94 -27.73 -20.15
CA ALA A 61 18.51 -27.52 -19.99
C ALA A 61 18.11 -27.41 -18.51
N LEU A 62 18.72 -28.23 -17.64
CA LEU A 62 18.55 -28.15 -16.19
C LEU A 62 19.02 -26.80 -15.65
N ASP A 63 20.21 -26.33 -16.04
CA ASP A 63 20.75 -25.04 -15.59
C ASP A 63 19.82 -23.87 -15.97
N LYS A 64 19.25 -23.90 -17.18
CA LYS A 64 18.26 -22.91 -17.62
C LYS A 64 16.97 -23.00 -16.80
N ALA A 65 16.50 -24.21 -16.50
CA ALA A 65 15.31 -24.41 -15.67
C ALA A 65 15.51 -23.86 -14.26
N VAL A 66 16.65 -24.16 -13.61
CA VAL A 66 17.02 -23.65 -12.29
C VAL A 66 17.13 -22.12 -12.30
N ALA A 67 17.75 -21.54 -13.32
CA ALA A 67 17.85 -20.08 -13.45
C ALA A 67 16.46 -19.42 -13.58
N ASN A 68 15.53 -20.05 -14.31
CA ASN A 68 14.17 -19.57 -14.45
C ASN A 68 13.37 -19.70 -13.15
N GLU A 69 13.51 -20.83 -12.44
CA GLU A 69 12.91 -21.05 -11.13
C GLU A 69 13.36 -19.98 -10.13
N HIS A 70 14.67 -19.70 -10.07
CA HIS A 70 15.21 -18.68 -9.18
C HIS A 70 14.70 -17.27 -9.51
N LYS A 71 14.54 -16.93 -10.80
CA LYS A 71 13.91 -15.67 -11.22
C LYS A 71 12.44 -15.60 -10.81
N ALA A 72 11.69 -16.69 -10.99
CA ALA A 72 10.28 -16.76 -10.60
C ALA A 72 10.13 -16.65 -9.07
N ALA A 73 10.97 -17.33 -8.29
CA ALA A 73 10.99 -17.24 -6.83
C ALA A 73 11.26 -15.81 -6.34
N LYS A 74 12.23 -15.09 -6.95
CA LYS A 74 12.48 -13.68 -6.66
C LYS A 74 11.28 -12.79 -6.99
N ALA A 75 10.66 -13.00 -8.14
CA ALA A 75 9.48 -12.23 -8.54
C ALA A 75 8.31 -12.46 -7.56
N LEU A 76 8.09 -13.70 -7.15
CA LEU A 76 7.08 -14.07 -6.18
C LEU A 76 7.35 -13.44 -4.81
N ASN A 77 8.58 -13.50 -4.32
CA ASN A 77 8.95 -12.85 -3.05
C ASN A 77 8.69 -11.33 -3.07
N ASN A 78 9.08 -10.66 -4.16
CA ASN A 78 8.80 -9.24 -4.36
C ASN A 78 7.29 -8.95 -4.41
N ALA A 79 6.50 -9.83 -5.03
CA ALA A 79 5.04 -9.69 -5.11
C ALA A 79 4.40 -9.84 -3.72
N VAL A 80 4.85 -10.82 -2.92
CA VAL A 80 4.41 -11.02 -1.53
C VAL A 80 4.70 -9.78 -0.70
N HIS A 81 5.93 -9.27 -0.73
CA HIS A 81 6.29 -8.06 0.02
C HIS A 81 5.45 -6.83 -0.41
N LYS A 82 5.20 -6.66 -1.71
CA LYS A 82 4.34 -5.57 -2.20
C LYS A 82 2.89 -5.72 -1.72
N HIS A 83 2.40 -6.95 -1.68
CA HIS A 83 1.05 -7.26 -1.19
C HIS A 83 0.91 -6.99 0.31
N GLU A 84 1.90 -7.40 1.11
CA GLU A 84 1.95 -7.10 2.56
C GLU A 84 1.95 -5.59 2.81
N ALA A 85 2.80 -4.84 2.10
CA ALA A 85 2.82 -3.37 2.18
C ALA A 85 1.48 -2.73 1.77
N ALA A 86 0.78 -3.30 0.77
CA ALA A 86 -0.54 -2.81 0.37
C ALA A 86 -1.59 -3.04 1.48
N ILE A 87 -1.60 -4.21 2.12
CA ILE A 87 -2.49 -4.51 3.25
C ILE A 87 -2.23 -3.56 4.43
N GLU A 88 -0.96 -3.29 4.74
CA GLU A 88 -0.62 -2.35 5.81
C GLU A 88 -1.12 -0.94 5.50
N ASN A 89 -0.94 -0.48 4.26
CA ASN A 89 -1.43 0.82 3.80
C ASN A 89 -2.96 0.90 3.86
N GLU A 90 -3.67 -0.15 3.44
CA GLU A 90 -5.14 -0.27 3.54
C GLU A 90 -5.59 -0.12 5.00
N ARG A 91 -5.02 -0.92 5.91
CA ARG A 91 -5.35 -0.85 7.35
C ARG A 91 -5.07 0.52 7.96
N ASN A 92 -3.99 1.18 7.54
CA ASN A 92 -3.67 2.53 8.00
C ASN A 92 -4.66 3.58 7.46
N ALA A 93 -5.10 3.43 6.21
CA ALA A 93 -6.12 4.27 5.61
C ALA A 93 -7.48 4.09 6.32
N GLU A 94 -7.88 2.85 6.61
CA GLU A 94 -9.10 2.55 7.36
C GLU A 94 -9.10 3.21 8.75
N LYS A 95 -8.00 3.05 9.51
CA LYS A 95 -7.83 3.72 10.81
C LYS A 95 -7.92 5.23 10.68
N THR A 96 -7.31 5.81 9.65
CA THR A 96 -7.35 7.26 9.40
C THR A 96 -8.77 7.74 9.13
N VAL A 97 -9.54 7.00 8.32
CA VAL A 97 -10.96 7.29 8.06
C VAL A 97 -11.76 7.20 9.36
N GLN A 98 -11.57 6.15 10.15
CA GLN A 98 -12.26 5.98 11.42
C GLN A 98 -11.99 7.14 12.39
N ILE A 99 -10.73 7.58 12.52
CA ILE A 99 -10.35 8.73 13.36
C ILE A 99 -11.01 10.01 12.86
N LYS A 100 -11.04 10.24 11.54
CA LYS A 100 -11.69 11.42 10.95
C LYS A 100 -13.19 11.43 11.19
N ASN A 101 -13.85 10.29 11.07
CA ASN A 101 -15.28 10.16 11.35
C ASN A 101 -15.58 10.46 12.83
N GLN A 102 -14.82 9.88 13.76
CA GLN A 102 -14.96 10.19 15.20
C GLN A 102 -14.75 11.67 15.49
N HIS A 103 -13.79 12.33 14.82
CA HIS A 103 -13.56 13.75 14.97
C HIS A 103 -14.74 14.58 14.42
N GLN A 104 -15.28 14.21 13.27
CA GLN A 104 -16.46 14.84 12.69
C GLN A 104 -17.68 14.72 13.62
N ASP A 105 -17.91 13.55 14.20
CA ASP A 105 -19.01 13.32 15.15
C ASP A 105 -18.87 14.21 16.39
N ARG A 106 -17.66 14.33 16.95
CA ARG A 106 -17.38 15.23 18.09
C ARG A 106 -17.64 16.69 17.74
N LEU A 107 -17.20 17.14 16.56
CA LEU A 107 -17.45 18.51 16.10
C LEU A 107 -18.94 18.77 15.87
N ALA A 108 -19.69 17.80 15.35
CA ALA A 108 -21.13 17.93 15.17
C ALA A 108 -21.84 18.09 16.52
N GLN A 109 -21.45 17.30 17.53
CA GLN A 109 -21.97 17.42 18.89
C GLN A 109 -21.63 18.77 19.54
N ASP A 110 -20.39 19.26 19.42
CA ASP A 110 -20.00 20.57 19.96
C ASP A 110 -20.78 21.71 19.28
N LEU A 111 -20.98 21.62 17.96
CA LEU A 111 -21.76 22.60 17.20
C LEU A 111 -23.23 22.62 17.66
N GLU A 112 -23.84 21.45 17.86
CA GLU A 112 -25.21 21.34 18.37
C GLU A 112 -25.33 21.92 19.79
N GLN A 113 -24.40 21.59 20.69
CA GLN A 113 -24.36 22.14 22.04
C GLN A 113 -24.24 23.67 22.04
N ARG A 114 -23.37 24.24 21.20
CA ARG A 114 -23.23 25.69 21.04
C ARG A 114 -24.49 26.35 20.49
N LYS A 115 -25.19 25.71 19.54
CA LYS A 115 -26.47 26.20 19.02
C LYS A 115 -27.53 26.25 20.12
N LEU A 116 -27.67 25.17 20.90
CA LEU A 116 -28.61 25.11 22.02
C LEU A 116 -28.28 26.17 23.08
N HIS A 117 -26.99 26.35 23.40
CA HIS A 117 -26.56 27.37 24.34
C HIS A 117 -26.87 28.79 23.84
N HIS A 118 -26.61 29.07 22.56
CA HIS A 118 -26.93 30.36 21.95
C HIS A 118 -28.43 30.65 21.95
N GLU A 119 -29.26 29.66 21.61
CA GLU A 119 -30.71 29.79 21.63
C GLU A 119 -31.24 30.04 23.06
N SER A 120 -30.69 29.35 24.06
CA SER A 120 -31.00 29.58 25.47
C SER A 120 -30.66 31.01 25.93
N LEU A 121 -29.47 31.52 25.55
CA LEU A 121 -29.07 32.89 25.84
C LEU A 121 -29.99 33.92 25.16
N ARG A 122 -30.39 33.65 23.92
CA ARG A 122 -31.32 34.50 23.18
C ARG A 122 -32.68 34.58 23.87
N GLN A 123 -33.26 33.43 24.25
CA GLN A 123 -34.55 33.38 24.96
C GLN A 123 -34.47 34.09 26.32
N SER A 124 -33.39 33.89 27.07
CA SER A 124 -33.14 34.59 28.34
C SER A 124 -33.04 36.10 28.15
N LYS A 125 -32.35 36.56 27.09
CA LYS A 125 -32.30 37.98 26.74
C LYS A 125 -33.69 38.51 26.41
N GLU A 126 -34.44 37.86 25.51
CA GLU A 126 -35.78 38.30 25.12
C GLU A 126 -36.72 38.40 26.34
N HIS A 127 -36.66 37.43 27.27
CA HIS A 127 -37.40 37.50 28.54
C HIS A 127 -36.97 38.67 29.43
N ASN A 128 -35.66 38.86 29.62
CA ASN A 128 -35.14 39.98 30.42
C ASN A 128 -35.50 41.33 29.81
N ASP A 129 -35.51 41.44 28.48
CA ASP A 129 -35.92 42.64 27.75
C ASP A 129 -37.40 42.95 28.03
N GLN A 130 -38.29 41.95 27.93
CA GLN A 130 -39.72 42.09 28.29
C GLN A 130 -39.94 42.51 29.76
N VAL A 131 -39.18 41.92 30.69
CA VAL A 131 -39.25 42.28 32.11
C VAL A 131 -38.79 43.72 32.34
N ARG A 132 -37.73 44.17 31.65
CA ARG A 132 -37.25 45.55 31.73
C ARG A 132 -38.28 46.54 31.17
N GLU A 133 -38.87 46.22 30.02
CA GLU A 133 -39.92 47.05 29.40
C GLU A 133 -41.15 47.17 30.31
N THR A 134 -41.59 46.08 30.93
CA THR A 134 -42.72 46.08 31.87
C THR A 134 -42.42 46.96 33.09
N LYS A 135 -41.22 46.83 33.68
CA LYS A 135 -40.81 47.65 34.83
C LYS A 135 -40.71 49.14 34.47
N LEU A 136 -40.21 49.48 33.28
CA LEU A 136 -40.16 50.87 32.80
C LEU A 136 -41.57 51.42 32.61
N ALA A 137 -42.50 50.65 32.04
CA ALA A 137 -43.90 51.04 31.90
C ALA A 137 -44.56 51.29 33.28
N ASP A 138 -44.33 50.42 34.27
CA ASP A 138 -44.84 50.59 35.64
C ASP A 138 -44.28 51.85 36.31
N ILE A 139 -43.00 52.14 36.14
CA ILE A 139 -42.37 53.36 36.67
C ILE A 139 -43.00 54.59 36.02
N HIS A 140 -43.14 54.61 34.69
CA HIS A 140 -43.77 55.73 33.97
C HIS A 140 -45.23 55.92 34.39
N ALA A 141 -45.99 54.84 34.59
CA ALA A 141 -47.36 54.91 35.08
C ALA A 141 -47.45 55.50 36.50
N ARG A 142 -46.53 55.11 37.40
CA ARG A 142 -46.44 55.68 38.75
C ARG A 142 -46.04 57.15 38.73
N GLU A 143 -45.07 57.52 37.91
CA GLU A 143 -44.63 58.91 37.78
C GLU A 143 -45.74 59.80 37.21
N ALA A 144 -46.50 59.33 36.21
CA ALA A 144 -47.67 60.03 35.69
C ALA A 144 -48.74 60.23 36.79
N ALA A 145 -49.06 59.19 37.57
CA ALA A 145 -50.02 59.30 38.67
C ALA A 145 -49.57 60.28 39.77
N VAL A 146 -48.27 60.30 40.12
CA VAL A 146 -47.69 61.26 41.08
C VAL A 146 -47.69 62.69 40.52
N ALA A 147 -47.41 62.86 39.23
CA ALA A 147 -47.50 64.15 38.55
C ALA A 147 -48.95 64.68 38.55
N GLU A 148 -49.94 63.82 38.31
CA GLU A 148 -51.36 64.17 38.40
C GLU A 148 -51.76 64.60 39.82
N THR A 149 -51.35 63.86 40.86
CA THR A 149 -51.63 64.25 42.27
C THR A 149 -50.95 65.55 42.67
N ARG A 150 -49.71 65.79 42.21
CA ARG A 150 -49.04 67.09 42.41
C ARG A 150 -49.72 68.21 41.63
N SER A 151 -50.23 67.96 40.43
CA SER A 151 -50.95 68.99 39.65
C SER A 151 -52.27 69.42 40.32
N THR A 152 -52.95 68.49 41.02
CA THR A 152 -54.18 68.79 41.77
C THR A 152 -53.91 69.58 43.05
N PHE A 153 -52.75 69.41 43.68
CA PHE A 153 -52.37 70.17 44.89
C PHE A 153 -51.69 71.52 44.58
N ASN A 154 -51.11 71.69 43.39
CA ASN A 154 -50.38 72.91 43.00
C ASN A 154 -51.15 73.84 42.04
N SER A 155 -52.44 73.58 41.78
CA SER A 155 -53.30 74.49 41.01
C SER A 155 -53.73 75.75 41.78
N SER A 156 -53.31 75.91 43.05
CA SER A 156 -53.56 77.10 43.85
C SER A 156 -52.31 77.92 44.21
N ASP A 157 -51.09 77.47 43.91
CA ASP A 157 -49.88 78.25 44.25
C ASP A 157 -48.76 78.06 43.22
N ARG A 158 -48.75 78.93 42.19
CA ARG A 158 -47.54 79.19 41.39
C ARG A 158 -47.37 80.70 41.20
N ALA A 159 -46.74 81.32 42.19
CA ALA A 159 -46.00 82.57 42.05
C ALA A 159 -44.67 82.46 42.84
N ASN A 160 -43.56 82.88 42.21
CA ASN A 160 -42.17 82.89 42.71
C ASN A 160 -41.54 81.51 42.93
N THR A 161 -40.27 81.21 42.60
CA THR A 161 -38.98 81.94 42.69
C THR A 161 -37.97 81.03 41.93
N VAL A 162 -37.18 81.44 40.92
CA VAL A 162 -35.94 82.26 40.84
C VAL A 162 -34.75 81.78 41.69
N GLY A 163 -33.66 81.35 41.03
CA GLY A 163 -32.31 81.17 41.58
C GLY A 163 -31.62 79.90 41.07
N SER A 164 -30.81 79.98 40.01
CA SER A 164 -29.33 80.07 40.00
C SER A 164 -28.65 78.70 40.21
N ASP A 165 -27.96 78.16 39.19
CA ASP A 165 -26.49 78.20 38.99
C ASP A 165 -25.72 77.71 40.23
N ASP A 166 -24.77 76.77 40.19
CA ASP A 166 -23.74 76.62 39.16
C ASP A 166 -22.88 75.35 39.38
N THR A 167 -22.36 74.82 38.27
CA THR A 167 -21.00 74.22 38.03
C THR A 167 -20.37 73.01 38.74
N ALA A 168 -19.64 72.27 37.87
CA ALA A 168 -18.35 71.56 38.01
C ALA A 168 -18.40 70.08 38.50
N GLY A 169 -17.72 69.11 37.87
CA GLY A 169 -16.73 69.08 36.79
C GLY A 169 -15.83 67.84 36.93
N ALA A 170 -15.31 67.34 35.79
CA ALA A 170 -14.13 66.45 35.63
C ALA A 170 -14.26 64.97 36.11
N ALA A 171 -13.57 63.94 35.59
CA ALA A 171 -12.72 63.66 34.42
C ALA A 171 -12.55 62.11 34.38
N ILE A 172 -12.69 61.44 33.23
CA ILE A 172 -11.65 60.74 32.44
C ILE A 172 -10.65 59.84 33.22
N ALA A 173 -10.71 58.53 32.95
CA ALA A 173 -9.59 57.59 32.65
C ALA A 173 -10.21 56.17 32.52
N GLY A 174 -10.01 55.33 31.51
CA GLY A 174 -8.85 55.11 30.64
C GLY A 174 -8.13 53.83 31.08
N GLY A 175 -8.26 52.71 30.33
CA GLY A 175 -7.51 51.48 30.62
C GLY A 175 -8.00 50.23 29.88
N ALA A 176 -7.77 50.17 28.57
CA ALA A 176 -7.91 48.97 27.76
C ALA A 176 -6.81 47.94 28.11
N GLN A 177 -7.20 46.67 28.23
CA GLN A 177 -6.29 45.52 28.20
C GLN A 177 -6.51 44.77 26.88
N THR A 178 -5.47 44.70 26.06
CA THR A 178 -5.23 43.63 25.07
C THR A 178 -3.74 43.43 24.96
#